data_AF-A0A2I2KVY8-F1
#
_entry.id   AF-A0A2I2KVY8-F1
#
_cell.length_a   1.000
_cell.length_b   1.000
_cell.length_c   1.000
_cell.angle_alpha   90.00
_cell.angle_beta   90.00
_cell.angle_gamma   90.00
#
_symmetry.space_group_name_H-M   'P 1'
#
loop_
_entity.id
_entity.type
_entity.pdbx_description
1 polymer ?
#
loop_
_entity_poly.entity_id
_entity_poly.type
_entity_poly.pdbx_seq_one_letter_code
_entity_poly.pdbx_strand_id
1 'polypeptide(L)'
;MTAGSDGVLSGRAPLAAREWFALRPLVARTWLVGEPGHVNCFLIEGDERAVLVDTGLGLADVHAAARTLTDRPILAVNSHGHDDHRGGNWLFDEVAAHPLATPAVTAPVPADRLTAYLAVARDQYAAYQRMRADDERFFHLLTDETTPRPLPPAADDWTVPPGPTPTPLADGQRLDLGGRTLTVLHTPGHSPDSLCLVDERAGLLFAGDTLITGDFWVHMPDAAVDVFAATLRTLQRRLDGAIREIYPAHTLRYRVGPDFLRRAADAFEDVAAGRAPGRLGTDLLRRPALRHDFADFSILRPPIPEPIEPSAPAAPTAPSAAPVVPSAPAVPSAPAVPTAFVVPTAFVVPTAFAGSESLAAPDPALADLAVLDPALAAAFARYESALMADDVAGQRESFSSHAGVVRVDPDGPVVGPQALAAFRAARPTPGPRRLRDLHVVRSPGETVVTVSTNERLGPEGQVIGLSTQTQVWARDDDGSWRVIAACVSPMRTAPTPTDPAVGG
;
A
#
# COMPACT_ATOMS: atom_id res chain seq x y z
N MET A 1 38.41 34.22 -39.98
CA MET A 1 38.86 34.14 -38.57
C MET A 1 37.64 33.80 -37.74
N THR A 2 37.49 32.51 -37.42
CA THR A 2 36.36 31.92 -36.70
C THR A 2 36.92 30.88 -35.74
N ALA A 3 36.69 31.09 -34.44
CA ALA A 3 36.83 30.17 -33.30
C ALA A 3 36.27 30.94 -32.08
N GLY A 4 35.56 30.43 -31.09
CA GLY A 4 34.87 29.16 -30.80
C GLY A 4 33.62 29.53 -29.96
N SER A 5 32.74 28.64 -29.52
CA SER A 5 33.03 27.53 -28.61
C SER A 5 31.98 26.42 -28.77
N ASP A 6 32.43 25.27 -29.27
CA ASP A 6 31.76 23.98 -29.11
C ASP A 6 31.90 23.54 -27.64
N GLY A 7 30.78 23.51 -26.93
CA GLY A 7 30.66 22.88 -25.61
C GLY A 7 30.50 21.38 -25.79
N VAL A 8 31.54 20.65 -25.39
CA VAL A 8 31.71 19.21 -25.48
C VAL A 8 30.64 18.47 -24.67
N LEU A 9 29.70 17.82 -25.35
CA LEU A 9 29.04 16.59 -24.89
C LEU A 9 29.58 15.43 -25.73
N SER A 10 30.85 15.08 -25.52
CA SER A 10 31.43 13.86 -26.09
C SER A 10 31.43 12.75 -25.03
N GLY A 11 30.96 11.56 -25.41
CA GLY A 11 31.37 10.34 -24.74
C GLY A 11 30.30 9.44 -24.11
N ARG A 12 29.15 9.25 -24.75
CA ARG A 12 28.39 7.97 -24.81
C ARG A 12 27.12 8.24 -25.63
N ALA A 13 26.93 7.55 -26.75
CA ALA A 13 25.63 7.57 -27.42
C ALA A 13 24.58 7.00 -26.45
N PRO A 14 23.43 7.66 -26.20
CA PRO A 14 22.41 7.10 -25.33
C PRO A 14 21.69 5.97 -26.06
N LEU A 15 22.24 4.76 -25.93
CA LEU A 15 21.52 3.51 -26.21
C LEU A 15 20.33 3.30 -25.24
N ALA A 16 20.31 3.99 -24.09
CA ALA A 16 19.52 3.61 -22.92
C ALA A 16 18.04 4.09 -22.87
N ALA A 17 17.66 5.21 -23.49
CA ALA A 17 16.30 5.75 -23.32
C ALA A 17 15.23 4.90 -24.02
N ARG A 18 15.45 4.55 -25.30
CA ARG A 18 14.53 3.66 -26.06
C ARG A 18 14.38 2.29 -25.42
N GLU A 19 15.45 1.77 -24.82
CA GLU A 19 15.49 0.44 -24.20
C GLU A 19 14.90 0.42 -22.78
N TRP A 20 14.70 1.57 -22.14
CA TRP A 20 14.17 1.61 -20.77
C TRP A 20 12.67 1.92 -20.71
N PHE A 21 12.14 2.79 -21.56
CA PHE A 21 10.69 3.03 -21.60
C PHE A 21 9.93 1.81 -22.17
N ALA A 22 8.76 1.52 -21.60
CA ALA A 22 7.77 0.63 -22.19
C ALA A 22 6.93 1.42 -23.20
N LEU A 23 7.28 1.30 -24.48
CA LEU A 23 6.54 1.92 -25.58
C LEU A 23 5.49 0.94 -26.11
N ARG A 24 4.20 1.31 -26.07
CA ARG A 24 3.11 0.44 -26.56
C ARG A 24 2.05 1.22 -27.31
N PRO A 25 1.61 0.79 -28.50
CA PRO A 25 0.41 1.33 -29.13
C PRO A 25 -0.82 0.96 -28.29
N LEU A 26 -1.71 1.91 -28.05
CA LEU A 26 -2.91 1.71 -27.24
C LEU A 26 -4.16 1.66 -28.12
N VAL A 27 -4.39 2.73 -28.87
CA VAL A 27 -5.46 2.92 -29.86
C VAL A 27 -4.92 3.82 -30.97
N ALA A 28 -5.74 4.15 -31.97
CA ALA A 28 -5.30 4.94 -33.12
C ALA A 28 -4.56 6.22 -32.68
N ARG A 29 -3.28 6.30 -33.05
CA ARG A 29 -2.39 7.44 -32.78
C ARG A 29 -2.27 7.82 -31.30
N THR A 30 -2.31 6.81 -30.43
CA THR A 30 -2.13 6.95 -28.99
C THR A 30 -1.22 5.85 -28.48
N TRP A 31 -0.22 6.21 -27.67
CA TRP A 31 0.77 5.29 -27.16
C TRP A 31 0.99 5.49 -25.66
N LEU A 32 1.30 4.40 -24.98
CA LEU A 32 1.95 4.41 -23.69
C LEU A 32 3.43 4.72 -23.90
N VAL A 33 3.96 5.66 -23.10
CA VAL A 33 5.38 5.94 -22.90
C VAL A 33 5.64 5.72 -21.41
N GLY A 34 5.62 4.46 -20.98
CA GLY A 34 5.64 4.10 -19.56
C GLY A 34 7.05 3.99 -19.01
N GLU A 35 7.30 4.57 -17.85
CA GLU A 35 8.41 4.23 -16.98
C GLU A 35 8.05 2.92 -16.26
N PRO A 36 8.67 1.77 -16.59
CA PRO A 36 8.10 0.49 -16.23
C PRO A 36 8.07 0.26 -14.71
N GLY A 37 6.86 0.24 -14.15
CA GLY A 37 6.63 0.10 -12.70
C GLY A 37 6.54 1.42 -11.93
N HIS A 38 6.62 2.57 -12.61
CA HIS A 38 6.61 3.90 -11.99
C HIS A 38 5.46 4.77 -12.50
N VAL A 39 5.69 5.53 -13.57
CA VAL A 39 4.74 6.50 -14.12
C VAL A 39 4.42 6.16 -15.58
N ASN A 40 3.13 6.16 -15.89
CA ASN A 40 2.61 5.96 -17.23
C ASN A 40 2.39 7.32 -17.87
N CYS A 41 3.25 7.68 -18.82
CA CYS A 41 3.04 8.84 -19.68
C CYS A 41 2.28 8.41 -20.94
N PHE A 42 1.52 9.31 -21.55
CA PHE A 42 0.72 8.99 -22.74
C PHE A 42 0.97 9.97 -23.87
N LEU A 43 1.37 9.46 -25.03
CA LEU A 43 1.52 10.26 -26.24
C LEU A 43 0.24 10.19 -27.08
N ILE A 44 -0.34 11.34 -27.38
CA ILE A 44 -1.56 11.50 -28.16
C ILE A 44 -1.25 12.38 -29.37
N GLU A 45 -1.37 11.82 -30.56
CA GLU A 45 -1.02 12.53 -31.78
C GLU A 45 -2.27 12.88 -32.62
N GLY A 46 -2.33 14.14 -33.09
CA GLY A 46 -3.25 14.60 -34.14
C GLY A 46 -2.52 14.83 -35.47
N ASP A 47 -3.09 15.62 -36.38
CA ASP A 47 -2.57 15.90 -37.73
C ASP A 47 -1.58 17.06 -37.80
N GLU A 48 -1.45 17.86 -36.74
CA GLU A 48 -0.53 19.00 -36.69
C GLU A 48 0.47 18.90 -35.54
N ARG A 49 0.05 18.39 -34.37
CA ARG A 49 0.92 18.25 -33.19
C ARG A 49 0.55 17.03 -32.34
N ALA A 50 1.39 16.72 -31.36
CA ALA A 50 1.14 15.71 -30.33
C ALA A 50 1.14 16.34 -28.93
N VAL A 51 0.41 15.71 -28.01
CA VAL A 51 0.48 15.95 -26.57
C VAL A 51 1.13 14.74 -25.91
N LEU A 52 2.12 14.98 -25.04
CA LEU A 52 2.61 13.99 -24.10
C LEU A 52 2.05 14.34 -22.71
N VAL A 53 1.19 13.48 -22.17
CA VAL A 53 0.68 13.60 -20.79
C VAL A 53 1.74 13.10 -19.85
N ASP A 54 2.19 13.99 -18.96
CA ASP A 54 3.29 13.83 -18.01
C ASP A 54 4.64 13.52 -18.66
N THR A 55 5.72 13.70 -17.88
CA THR A 55 7.10 13.51 -18.34
C THR A 55 7.92 12.59 -17.42
N GLY A 56 7.24 11.87 -16.54
CA GLY A 56 7.83 10.85 -15.66
C GLY A 56 8.83 11.43 -14.66
N LEU A 57 9.69 10.55 -14.15
CA LEU A 57 10.73 10.84 -13.17
C LEU A 57 11.90 11.64 -13.76
N GLY A 58 12.10 11.62 -15.08
CA GLY A 58 13.26 12.25 -15.72
C GLY A 58 14.57 11.47 -15.51
N LEU A 59 14.48 10.19 -15.13
CA LEU A 59 15.62 9.27 -15.04
C LEU A 59 16.21 8.89 -16.40
N ALA A 60 15.40 9.00 -17.44
CA ALA A 60 15.77 8.77 -18.83
C ALA A 60 15.10 9.82 -19.73
N ASP A 61 15.62 9.98 -20.94
CA ASP A 61 15.13 10.98 -21.90
C ASP A 61 13.79 10.56 -22.52
N VAL A 62 12.70 10.98 -21.87
CA VAL A 62 11.32 10.72 -22.32
C VAL A 62 11.00 11.44 -23.63
N HIS A 63 11.62 12.60 -23.90
CA HIS A 63 11.43 13.32 -25.17
C HIS A 63 12.00 12.50 -26.33
N ALA A 64 13.22 11.98 -26.20
CA ALA A 64 13.82 11.09 -27.18
C ALA A 64 12.99 9.82 -27.40
N ALA A 65 12.39 9.26 -26.33
CA ALA A 65 11.50 8.11 -26.44
C ALA A 65 10.20 8.44 -27.20
N ALA A 66 9.55 9.56 -26.87
CA ALA A 66 8.35 10.03 -27.56
C ALA A 66 8.62 10.35 -29.05
N ARG A 67 9.77 10.94 -29.36
CA ARG A 67 10.21 11.23 -30.74
C ARG A 67 10.43 10.01 -31.61
N THR A 68 10.48 8.81 -31.04
CA THR A 68 10.49 7.57 -31.83
C THR A 68 9.13 7.20 -32.41
N LEU A 69 8.07 7.75 -31.82
CA LEU A 69 6.67 7.44 -32.13
C LEU A 69 6.03 8.52 -33.02
N THR A 70 6.57 9.75 -33.00
CA THR A 70 6.04 10.89 -33.74
C THR A 70 7.13 11.86 -34.21
N ASP A 71 6.96 12.37 -35.43
CA ASP A 71 7.74 13.49 -35.97
C ASP A 71 7.11 14.86 -35.66
N ARG A 72 5.91 14.88 -35.08
CA ARG A 72 5.14 16.10 -34.86
C ARG A 72 5.68 16.90 -33.67
N PRO A 73 5.48 18.23 -33.65
CA PRO A 73 5.76 19.02 -32.45
C PRO A 73 5.04 18.45 -31.23
N ILE A 74 5.75 18.32 -30.11
CA ILE A 74 5.20 17.73 -28.88
C ILE A 74 4.98 18.83 -27.84
N LEU A 75 3.76 18.95 -27.34
CA LEU A 75 3.43 19.71 -26.14
C LEU A 75 3.44 18.75 -24.94
N ALA A 76 4.33 18.97 -23.97
CA ALA A 76 4.22 18.27 -22.70
C ALA A 76 3.10 18.90 -21.86
N VAL A 77 2.18 18.08 -21.35
CA VAL A 77 1.09 18.52 -20.48
C VAL A 77 1.21 17.79 -19.15
N ASN A 78 1.46 18.52 -18.06
CA ASN A 78 1.44 17.90 -16.74
C ASN A 78 0.00 17.77 -16.25
N SER A 79 -0.35 16.57 -15.79
CA SER A 79 -1.57 16.30 -15.05
C SER A 79 -1.58 17.03 -13.70
N HIS A 80 -0.42 17.18 -13.07
CA HIS A 80 -0.18 17.98 -11.87
C HIS A 80 1.32 18.18 -11.61
N GLY A 81 1.67 18.97 -10.59
CA GLY A 81 3.03 19.42 -10.29
C GLY A 81 3.86 18.50 -9.37
N HIS A 82 3.42 17.27 -9.07
CA HIS A 82 4.25 16.34 -8.30
C HIS A 82 5.49 15.92 -9.09
N ASP A 83 6.55 15.57 -8.36
CA ASP A 83 7.92 15.49 -8.91
C ASP A 83 8.07 14.43 -9.99
N ASP A 84 7.34 13.33 -9.86
CA ASP A 84 7.34 12.16 -10.74
C ASP A 84 6.48 12.33 -12.00
N HIS A 85 5.78 13.45 -12.15
CA HIS A 85 5.01 13.79 -13.37
C HIS A 85 5.68 14.85 -14.23
N ARG A 86 6.70 15.52 -13.70
CA ARG A 86 7.36 16.68 -14.29
C ARG A 86 8.86 16.52 -14.49
N GLY A 87 9.41 15.35 -14.16
CA GLY A 87 10.85 15.10 -14.12
C GLY A 87 11.55 15.33 -15.45
N GLY A 88 10.85 15.09 -16.56
CA GLY A 88 11.35 15.34 -17.92
C GLY A 88 10.99 16.70 -18.52
N ASN A 89 10.29 17.60 -17.80
CA ASN A 89 9.78 18.86 -18.38
C ASN A 89 10.87 19.73 -19.02
N TRP A 90 12.07 19.74 -18.45
CA TRP A 90 13.21 20.51 -18.93
C TRP A 90 13.73 20.07 -20.31
N LEU A 91 13.28 18.92 -20.82
CA LEU A 91 13.60 18.40 -22.14
C LEU A 91 12.68 18.97 -23.25
N PHE A 92 11.66 19.74 -22.89
CA PHE A 92 10.64 20.24 -23.81
C PHE A 92 10.67 21.76 -23.91
N ASP A 93 10.51 22.29 -25.13
CA ASP A 93 10.37 23.73 -25.36
C ASP A 93 8.98 24.25 -24.92
N GLU A 94 7.95 23.42 -25.07
CA GLU A 94 6.56 23.73 -24.74
C GLU A 94 6.05 22.80 -23.65
N VAL A 95 5.73 23.39 -22.49
CA VAL A 95 5.05 22.73 -21.37
C VAL A 95 3.75 23.47 -21.08
N ALA A 96 2.69 22.75 -20.74
CA ALA A 96 1.44 23.31 -20.25
C ALA A 96 0.96 22.58 -18.99
N ALA A 97 0.31 23.30 -18.09
CA ALA A 97 -0.19 22.75 -16.82
C ALA A 97 -1.29 23.63 -16.24
N HIS A 98 -1.98 23.15 -15.21
CA HIS A 98 -2.85 24.03 -14.41
C HIS A 98 -2.03 25.17 -13.79
N PRO A 99 -2.54 26.41 -13.69
CA PRO A 99 -1.79 27.55 -13.14
C PRO A 99 -1.17 27.29 -11.75
N LEU A 100 -1.88 26.54 -10.89
CA LEU A 100 -1.41 26.19 -9.55
C LEU A 100 -0.19 25.26 -9.55
N ALA A 101 0.11 24.57 -10.66
CA ALA A 101 1.29 23.73 -10.80
C ALA A 101 2.58 24.54 -11.04
N THR A 102 2.45 25.81 -11.47
CA THR A 102 3.58 26.65 -11.91
C THR A 102 4.72 26.69 -10.89
N PRO A 103 4.49 26.96 -9.59
CA PRO A 103 5.58 27.05 -8.61
C PRO A 103 6.38 25.74 -8.51
N ALA A 104 5.71 24.59 -8.59
CA ALA A 104 6.35 23.29 -8.55
C ALA A 104 7.14 23.04 -9.84
N VAL A 105 6.53 23.26 -11.01
CA VAL A 105 7.16 23.06 -12.32
C VAL A 105 8.44 23.88 -12.49
N THR A 106 8.46 25.12 -12.03
CA THR A 106 9.61 26.04 -12.17
C THR A 106 10.64 25.92 -11.05
N ALA A 107 10.49 24.95 -10.14
CA ALA A 107 11.43 24.72 -9.04
C ALA A 107 12.21 23.40 -9.25
N PRO A 108 13.49 23.33 -8.83
CA PRO A 108 14.20 22.06 -8.81
C PRO A 108 13.59 21.12 -7.76
N VAL A 109 13.70 19.81 -7.97
CA VAL A 109 13.33 18.84 -6.92
C VAL A 109 14.48 18.71 -5.90
N PRO A 110 14.19 18.80 -4.59
CA PRO A 110 15.17 18.54 -3.54
C PRO A 110 15.78 17.13 -3.62
N ALA A 111 17.11 17.02 -3.49
CA ALA A 111 17.85 15.76 -3.65
C ALA A 111 17.47 14.67 -2.62
N ASP A 112 17.04 15.07 -1.43
CA ASP A 112 16.57 14.16 -0.38
C ASP A 112 15.25 13.47 -0.78
N ARG A 113 14.33 14.19 -1.44
CA ARG A 113 13.10 13.61 -2.00
C ARG A 113 13.40 12.59 -3.10
N LEU A 114 14.32 12.93 -4.01
CA LEU A 114 14.77 12.02 -5.07
C LEU A 114 15.41 10.75 -4.47
N THR A 115 16.28 10.91 -3.48
CA THR A 115 16.93 9.80 -2.77
C THR A 115 15.91 8.88 -2.10
N ALA A 116 14.91 9.44 -1.41
CA ALA A 116 13.84 8.67 -0.77
C ALA A 116 13.03 7.87 -1.79
N TYR A 117 12.72 8.49 -2.94
CA TYR A 117 12.01 7.81 -4.03
C TYR A 117 12.84 6.65 -4.61
N LEU A 118 14.13 6.85 -4.89
CA LEU A 118 15.01 5.80 -5.43
C LEU A 118 15.14 4.59 -4.48
N ALA A 119 15.22 4.84 -3.17
CA ALA A 119 15.24 3.76 -2.19
C ALA A 119 13.98 2.89 -2.29
N VAL A 120 12.83 3.54 -2.43
CA VAL A 120 11.55 2.87 -2.59
C VAL A 120 11.40 2.14 -3.93
N ALA A 121 11.84 2.76 -5.02
CA ALA A 121 11.86 2.13 -6.35
C ALA A 121 12.69 0.83 -6.34
N ARG A 122 13.82 0.82 -5.64
CA ARG A 122 14.68 -0.37 -5.46
C ARG A 122 13.98 -1.45 -4.64
N ASP A 123 13.35 -1.07 -3.52
CA ASP A 123 12.58 -1.99 -2.68
C ASP A 123 11.41 -2.63 -3.47
N GLN A 124 10.68 -1.83 -4.25
CA GLN A 124 9.60 -2.29 -5.11
C GLN A 124 10.10 -3.27 -6.18
N TYR A 125 11.19 -2.95 -6.87
CA TYR A 125 11.76 -3.84 -7.88
C TYR A 125 12.23 -5.17 -7.27
N ALA A 126 12.86 -5.14 -6.09
CA ALA A 126 13.24 -6.35 -5.37
C ALA A 126 12.04 -7.20 -4.94
N ALA A 127 10.94 -6.57 -4.51
CA ALA A 127 9.68 -7.25 -4.20
C ALA A 127 9.06 -7.89 -5.45
N TYR A 128 9.03 -7.16 -6.56
CA TYR A 128 8.56 -7.68 -7.84
C TYR A 128 9.34 -8.92 -8.27
N GLN A 129 10.67 -8.94 -8.14
CA GLN A 129 11.47 -10.10 -8.53
C GLN A 129 11.13 -11.36 -7.73
N ARG A 130 10.77 -11.22 -6.45
CA ARG A 130 10.28 -12.36 -5.65
C ARG A 130 8.93 -12.85 -6.15
N MET A 131 7.99 -11.93 -6.38
CA MET A 131 6.67 -12.26 -6.95
C MET A 131 6.80 -12.92 -8.32
N ARG A 132 7.69 -12.42 -9.19
CA ARG A 132 7.94 -12.98 -10.52
C ARG A 132 8.45 -14.42 -10.45
N ALA A 133 9.36 -14.72 -9.53
CA ALA A 133 9.85 -16.09 -9.35
C ALA A 133 8.73 -17.06 -8.96
N ASP A 134 7.81 -16.62 -8.09
CA ASP A 134 6.64 -17.42 -7.72
C ASP A 134 5.63 -17.53 -8.87
N ASP A 135 5.40 -16.44 -9.61
CA ASP A 135 4.51 -16.42 -10.77
C ASP A 135 4.99 -17.38 -11.87
N GLU A 136 6.26 -17.31 -12.25
CA GLU A 136 6.88 -18.20 -13.25
C GLU A 136 6.86 -19.67 -12.82
N ARG A 137 6.83 -19.94 -11.51
CA ARG A 137 6.81 -21.30 -10.97
C ARG A 137 5.40 -21.90 -10.91
N PHE A 138 4.38 -21.08 -10.65
CA PHE A 138 3.07 -21.59 -10.26
C PHE A 138 1.90 -21.05 -11.10
N PHE A 139 1.89 -19.76 -11.44
CA PHE A 139 0.64 -19.07 -11.80
C PHE A 139 0.61 -18.54 -13.23
N HIS A 140 1.75 -18.08 -13.77
CA HIS A 140 1.89 -17.50 -15.10
C HIS A 140 0.88 -16.37 -15.38
N LEU A 141 0.68 -15.48 -14.41
CA LEU A 141 -0.24 -14.35 -14.48
C LEU A 141 0.44 -13.07 -14.97
N LEU A 142 1.74 -12.92 -14.72
CA LEU A 142 2.49 -11.74 -15.16
C LEU A 142 2.77 -11.82 -16.65
N THR A 143 2.76 -10.67 -17.30
CA THR A 143 3.10 -10.54 -18.72
C THR A 143 4.20 -9.51 -18.90
N ASP A 144 4.79 -9.47 -20.09
CA ASP A 144 5.73 -8.40 -20.47
C ASP A 144 5.11 -7.00 -20.33
N GLU A 145 3.78 -6.91 -20.27
CA GLU A 145 3.03 -5.67 -20.05
C GLU A 145 3.15 -5.13 -18.64
N THR A 146 3.25 -6.02 -17.67
CA THR A 146 3.26 -5.72 -16.24
C THR A 146 4.65 -5.98 -15.66
N THR A 147 5.70 -5.84 -16.46
CA THR A 147 7.08 -6.11 -16.03
C THR A 147 7.82 -4.80 -15.76
N PRO A 148 8.05 -4.42 -14.48
CA PRO A 148 9.01 -3.38 -14.12
C PRO A 148 10.39 -3.66 -14.70
N ARG A 149 11.12 -2.60 -15.01
CA ARG A 149 12.52 -2.66 -15.43
C ARG A 149 13.41 -2.19 -14.28
N PRO A 150 14.65 -2.69 -14.18
CA PRO A 150 15.59 -2.15 -13.23
C PRO A 150 15.81 -0.66 -13.53
N LEU A 151 16.08 0.13 -12.50
CA LEU A 151 16.46 1.54 -12.66
C LEU A 151 17.68 1.65 -13.59
N PRO A 152 17.76 2.70 -14.43
CA PRO A 152 18.90 2.89 -15.31
C PRO A 152 20.17 3.14 -14.50
N PRO A 153 21.37 2.82 -15.02
CA PRO A 153 22.63 3.02 -14.29
C PRO A 153 22.87 4.45 -13.81
N ALA A 154 22.26 5.44 -14.46
CA ALA A 154 22.37 6.87 -14.11
C ALA A 154 21.48 7.29 -12.91
N ALA A 155 20.70 6.37 -12.34
CA ALA A 155 19.75 6.71 -11.28
C ALA A 155 20.41 7.26 -10.01
N ASP A 156 21.67 6.88 -9.71
CA ASP A 156 22.39 7.39 -8.53
C ASP A 156 22.75 8.89 -8.64
N ASP A 157 22.84 9.41 -9.86
CA ASP A 157 23.13 10.81 -10.16
C ASP A 157 21.85 11.58 -10.57
N TRP A 158 20.67 11.03 -10.26
CA TRP A 158 19.39 11.59 -10.68
C TRP A 158 19.17 12.99 -10.11
N THR A 159 18.86 13.92 -11.01
CA THR A 159 18.44 15.27 -10.68
C THR A 159 17.25 15.66 -11.54
N VAL A 160 16.37 16.50 -10.98
CA VAL A 160 15.26 17.10 -11.71
C VAL A 160 15.44 18.61 -11.67
N PRO A 161 15.97 19.23 -12.75
CA PRO A 161 16.14 20.67 -12.83
C PRO A 161 14.77 21.37 -13.00
N PRO A 162 14.72 22.70 -12.85
CA PRO A 162 13.53 23.49 -13.18
C PRO A 162 13.08 23.27 -14.62
N GLY A 163 11.77 23.07 -14.83
CA GLY A 163 11.18 23.10 -16.16
C GLY A 163 10.96 24.53 -16.66
N PRO A 164 10.60 24.71 -17.95
CA PRO A 164 10.16 26.00 -18.46
C PRO A 164 8.85 26.44 -17.77
N THR A 165 8.57 27.73 -17.76
CA THR A 165 7.29 28.26 -17.27
C THR A 165 6.15 27.66 -18.10
N PRO A 166 5.21 26.91 -17.49
CA PRO A 166 4.16 26.25 -18.24
C PRO A 166 3.14 27.26 -18.76
N THR A 167 2.62 26.99 -19.96
CA THR A 167 1.41 27.66 -20.47
C THR A 167 0.21 27.26 -19.59
N PRO A 168 -0.58 28.21 -19.08
CA PRO A 168 -1.69 27.89 -18.19
C PRO A 168 -2.82 27.19 -18.94
N LEU A 169 -3.36 26.13 -18.34
CA LEU A 169 -4.55 25.41 -18.80
C LEU A 169 -5.75 25.66 -17.88
N ALA A 170 -6.88 26.04 -18.47
CA ALA A 170 -8.14 26.25 -17.76
C ALA A 170 -9.10 25.07 -17.93
N ASP A 171 -10.02 24.88 -16.97
CA ASP A 171 -11.10 23.90 -17.11
C ASP A 171 -11.94 24.15 -18.38
N GLY A 172 -12.24 23.09 -19.12
CA GLY A 172 -12.98 23.13 -20.37
C GLY A 172 -12.18 23.64 -21.58
N GLN A 173 -10.92 24.03 -21.41
CA GLN A 173 -10.06 24.44 -22.53
C GLN A 173 -9.89 23.29 -23.52
N ARG A 174 -9.96 23.61 -24.83
CA ARG A 174 -9.76 22.64 -25.91
C ARG A 174 -8.35 22.79 -26.48
N LEU A 175 -7.61 21.69 -26.53
CA LEU A 175 -6.32 21.56 -27.18
C LEU A 175 -6.53 20.94 -28.56
N ASP A 176 -6.38 21.74 -29.61
CA ASP A 176 -6.45 21.25 -30.99
C ASP A 176 -5.10 20.66 -31.41
N LEU A 177 -5.13 19.40 -31.84
CA LEU A 177 -3.96 18.66 -32.30
C LEU A 177 -3.94 18.51 -33.84
N GLY A 178 -4.91 19.10 -34.54
CA GLY A 178 -5.19 18.88 -35.95
C GLY A 178 -6.06 17.64 -36.14
N GLY A 179 -7.34 17.78 -36.49
CA GLY A 179 -8.25 16.65 -36.70
C GLY A 179 -8.60 15.84 -35.43
N ARG A 180 -7.99 16.16 -34.28
CA ARG A 180 -8.17 15.55 -32.96
C ARG A 180 -8.12 16.65 -31.90
N THR A 181 -9.02 16.60 -30.93
CA THR A 181 -9.10 17.62 -29.87
C THR A 181 -9.15 16.96 -28.50
N LEU A 182 -8.38 17.49 -27.56
CA LEU A 182 -8.46 17.10 -26.15
C LEU A 182 -9.11 18.23 -25.35
N THR A 183 -10.03 17.89 -24.44
CA THR A 183 -10.60 18.86 -23.49
C THR A 183 -9.92 18.70 -22.14
N VAL A 184 -9.50 19.82 -21.54
CA VAL A 184 -8.95 19.87 -20.19
C VAL A 184 -10.09 19.82 -19.18
N LEU A 185 -9.94 18.98 -18.16
CA LEU A 185 -10.86 18.89 -17.02
C LEU A 185 -10.09 19.17 -15.74
N HIS A 186 -10.43 20.22 -14.99
CA HIS A 186 -9.83 20.46 -13.67
C HIS A 186 -10.42 19.47 -12.66
N THR A 187 -9.55 18.72 -11.99
CA THR A 187 -9.93 17.60 -11.12
C THR A 187 -9.19 17.65 -9.78
N PRO A 188 -9.43 18.70 -8.96
CA PRO A 188 -8.74 18.85 -7.68
C PRO A 188 -9.12 17.72 -6.71
N GLY A 189 -8.17 17.25 -5.91
CA GLY A 189 -8.43 16.23 -4.90
C GLY A 189 -7.17 15.52 -4.44
N HIS A 190 -6.46 14.90 -5.39
CA HIS A 190 -5.10 14.37 -5.20
C HIS A 190 -4.13 15.52 -4.93
N SER A 191 -4.20 16.54 -5.79
CA SER A 191 -3.57 17.84 -5.57
C SER A 191 -4.53 18.96 -6.03
N PRO A 192 -4.33 20.23 -5.63
CA PRO A 192 -5.20 21.33 -6.03
C PRO A 192 -5.10 21.67 -7.53
N ASP A 193 -3.97 21.32 -8.15
CA ASP A 193 -3.62 21.58 -9.54
C ASP A 193 -3.88 20.39 -10.49
N SER A 194 -4.40 19.29 -9.97
CA SER A 194 -4.74 18.09 -10.75
C SER A 194 -5.71 18.37 -11.90
N LEU A 195 -5.40 17.86 -13.08
CA LEU A 195 -6.24 17.88 -14.27
C LEU A 195 -6.27 16.51 -14.97
N CYS A 196 -7.35 16.26 -15.71
CA CYS A 196 -7.44 15.19 -16.70
C CYS A 196 -7.50 15.78 -18.11
N LEU A 197 -7.11 14.99 -19.11
CA LEU A 197 -7.41 15.26 -20.52
C LEU A 197 -8.40 14.23 -21.05
N VAL A 198 -9.43 14.69 -21.76
CA VAL A 198 -10.43 13.81 -22.38
C VAL A 198 -10.44 13.98 -23.90
N ASP A 199 -10.38 12.85 -24.61
CA ASP A 199 -10.71 12.76 -26.03
C ASP A 199 -12.16 12.25 -26.14
N GLU A 200 -13.11 13.18 -26.21
CA GLU A 200 -14.55 12.87 -26.23
C GLU A 200 -14.94 12.03 -27.46
N ARG A 201 -14.25 12.24 -28.59
CA ARG A 201 -14.56 11.54 -29.85
C ARG A 201 -14.11 10.09 -29.80
N ALA A 202 -12.93 9.83 -29.24
CA ALA A 202 -12.40 8.48 -29.07
C ALA A 202 -12.93 7.79 -27.79
N GLY A 203 -13.51 8.56 -26.86
CA GLY A 203 -13.97 8.09 -25.57
C GLY A 203 -12.82 7.69 -24.65
N LEU A 204 -11.74 8.48 -24.61
CA LEU A 204 -10.54 8.20 -23.83
C LEU A 204 -10.36 9.26 -22.74
N LEU A 205 -10.04 8.82 -21.52
CA LEU A 205 -9.69 9.70 -20.41
C LEU A 205 -8.25 9.43 -19.95
N PHE A 206 -7.39 10.44 -20.02
CA PHE A 206 -6.05 10.42 -19.43
C PHE A 206 -6.15 11.10 -18.05
N ALA A 207 -6.06 10.30 -17.00
CA ALA A 207 -6.58 10.70 -15.69
C ALA A 207 -5.53 11.30 -14.75
N GLY A 208 -4.24 11.21 -15.09
CA GLY A 208 -3.20 11.51 -14.12
C GLY A 208 -3.40 10.67 -12.85
N ASP A 209 -3.26 11.33 -11.70
CA ASP A 209 -3.51 10.75 -10.38
C ASP A 209 -4.95 10.91 -9.89
N THR A 210 -5.82 11.50 -10.72
CA THR A 210 -7.26 11.55 -10.43
C THR A 210 -7.86 10.14 -10.38
N LEU A 211 -7.32 9.20 -11.17
CA LEU A 211 -7.71 7.78 -11.14
C LEU A 211 -6.46 6.90 -11.27
N ILE A 212 -6.16 6.13 -10.22
CA ILE A 212 -5.05 5.17 -10.19
C ILE A 212 -5.46 3.81 -9.67
N THR A 213 -4.74 2.78 -10.13
CA THR A 213 -4.94 1.36 -9.80
C THR A 213 -3.97 0.95 -8.70
N GLY A 214 -4.16 1.50 -7.50
CA GLY A 214 -3.23 1.32 -6.38
C GLY A 214 -3.62 2.20 -5.20
N ASP A 215 -2.63 2.78 -4.53
CA ASP A 215 -2.87 3.61 -3.36
C ASP A 215 -3.11 5.07 -3.75
N PHE A 216 -4.33 5.57 -3.58
CA PHE A 216 -4.65 6.99 -3.63
C PHE A 216 -4.10 7.68 -2.37
N TRP A 217 -3.18 8.62 -2.56
CA TRP A 217 -2.52 9.33 -1.46
C TRP A 217 -3.28 10.59 -1.09
N VAL A 218 -4.27 10.44 -0.22
CA VAL A 218 -5.12 11.54 0.27
C VAL A 218 -4.70 11.98 1.69
N HIS A 219 -3.55 11.50 2.15
CA HIS A 219 -2.92 11.84 3.42
C HIS A 219 -1.86 12.93 3.30
N MET A 220 -1.60 13.38 2.07
CA MET A 220 -0.66 14.45 1.78
C MET A 220 -1.26 15.82 2.15
N PRO A 221 -0.44 16.82 2.53
CA PRO A 221 -0.94 18.12 2.98
C PRO A 221 -1.77 18.89 1.95
N ASP A 222 -1.57 18.60 0.66
CA ASP A 222 -2.22 19.22 -0.48
C ASP A 222 -3.46 18.44 -0.99
N ALA A 223 -3.75 17.29 -0.39
CA ALA A 223 -4.89 16.46 -0.76
C ALA A 223 -6.10 16.68 0.18
N ALA A 224 -7.32 16.50 -0.33
CA ALA A 224 -8.54 16.64 0.45
C ALA A 224 -9.61 15.63 0.03
N VAL A 225 -9.97 14.71 0.93
CA VAL A 225 -10.89 13.59 0.62
C VAL A 225 -12.28 14.07 0.18
N ASP A 226 -12.82 15.09 0.82
CA ASP A 226 -14.17 15.60 0.50
C ASP A 226 -14.19 16.29 -0.87
N VAL A 227 -13.12 17.02 -1.18
CA VAL A 227 -12.91 17.65 -2.50
C VAL A 227 -12.77 16.56 -3.55
N PHE A 228 -11.95 15.55 -3.29
CA PHE A 228 -11.70 14.45 -4.22
C PHE A 228 -12.98 13.65 -4.51
N ALA A 229 -13.78 13.34 -3.47
CA ALA A 229 -15.08 12.69 -3.64
C ALA A 229 -16.03 13.52 -4.53
N ALA A 230 -16.14 14.83 -4.28
CA ALA A 230 -16.97 15.73 -5.09
C ALA A 230 -16.49 15.84 -6.54
N THR A 231 -15.16 15.87 -6.74
CA THR A 231 -14.51 15.88 -8.05
C THR A 231 -14.84 14.61 -8.83
N LEU A 232 -14.62 13.43 -8.24
CA LEU A 232 -14.89 12.15 -8.90
C LEU A 232 -16.37 12.01 -9.26
N ARG A 233 -17.28 12.44 -8.38
CA ARG A 233 -18.71 12.41 -8.69
C ARG A 233 -19.09 13.37 -9.82
N THR A 234 -18.48 14.55 -9.86
CA THR A 234 -18.70 15.52 -10.94
C THR A 234 -18.15 15.01 -12.27
N LEU A 235 -16.95 14.44 -12.25
CA LEU A 235 -16.32 13.80 -13.39
C LEU A 235 -17.18 12.65 -13.93
N GLN A 236 -17.68 11.78 -13.03
CA GLN A 236 -18.57 10.68 -13.37
C GLN A 236 -19.86 11.16 -14.04
N ARG A 237 -20.49 12.23 -13.55
CA ARG A 237 -21.67 12.83 -14.21
C ARG A 237 -21.35 13.43 -15.57
N ARG A 238 -20.23 14.14 -15.69
CA ARG A 238 -19.82 14.81 -16.94
C ARG A 238 -19.48 13.83 -18.05
N LEU A 239 -18.94 12.66 -17.67
CA LEU A 239 -18.39 11.67 -18.59
C LEU A 239 -19.29 10.42 -18.75
N ASP A 240 -20.48 10.44 -18.16
CA ASP A 240 -21.39 9.29 -18.18
C ASP A 240 -21.73 8.87 -19.62
N GLY A 241 -21.48 7.60 -19.94
CA GLY A 241 -21.65 7.04 -21.29
C GLY A 241 -20.70 7.57 -22.38
N ALA A 242 -19.86 8.57 -22.09
CA ALA A 242 -18.95 9.19 -23.06
C ALA A 242 -17.59 8.48 -23.13
N ILE A 243 -17.15 7.85 -22.04
CA ILE A 243 -15.83 7.22 -21.93
C ILE A 243 -15.93 5.72 -22.15
N ARG A 244 -15.00 5.20 -22.94
CA ARG A 244 -14.80 3.79 -23.24
C ARG A 244 -13.61 3.22 -22.48
N GLU A 245 -12.62 4.06 -22.20
CA GLU A 245 -11.36 3.64 -21.59
C GLU A 245 -10.71 4.76 -20.80
N ILE A 246 -10.09 4.40 -19.69
CA ILE A 246 -9.38 5.31 -18.78
C ILE A 246 -7.92 4.86 -18.69
N TYR A 247 -7.02 5.83 -18.73
CA TYR A 247 -5.57 5.66 -18.68
C TYR A 247 -5.00 6.33 -17.40
N PRO A 248 -4.79 5.55 -16.32
CA PRO A 248 -4.13 5.97 -15.09
C PRO A 248 -2.65 6.31 -15.24
N ALA A 249 -2.13 7.23 -14.43
CA ALA A 249 -0.70 7.57 -14.44
C ALA A 249 0.19 6.63 -13.61
N HIS A 250 -0.35 5.80 -12.71
CA HIS A 250 0.47 4.93 -11.86
C HIS A 250 0.15 3.45 -11.94
N THR A 251 1.13 2.70 -11.45
CA THR A 251 1.15 1.24 -11.30
C THR A 251 1.24 0.48 -12.63
N LEU A 252 1.26 -0.85 -12.54
CA LEU A 252 1.38 -1.75 -13.68
C LEU A 252 0.11 -1.80 -14.54
N ARG A 253 -1.05 -1.40 -14.00
CA ARG A 253 -2.32 -1.39 -14.74
C ARG A 253 -2.58 0.00 -15.30
N TYR A 254 -2.01 0.28 -16.47
CA TYR A 254 -2.11 1.58 -17.17
C TYR A 254 -3.42 1.78 -17.96
N ARG A 255 -4.37 0.84 -17.89
CA ARG A 255 -5.64 0.85 -18.63
C ARG A 255 -6.75 0.22 -17.81
N VAL A 256 -7.89 0.91 -17.69
CA VAL A 256 -9.10 0.40 -17.01
C VAL A 256 -10.38 0.77 -17.77
N GLY A 257 -11.44 0.00 -17.51
CA GLY A 257 -12.77 0.25 -18.06
C GLY A 257 -13.45 1.47 -17.42
N PRO A 258 -14.52 2.00 -18.05
CA PRO A 258 -15.20 3.21 -17.60
C PRO A 258 -15.95 3.01 -16.27
N ASP A 259 -16.27 1.77 -15.92
CA ASP A 259 -16.87 1.39 -14.64
C ASP A 259 -15.94 1.68 -13.45
N PHE A 260 -14.63 1.80 -13.68
CA PHE A 260 -13.66 2.17 -12.65
C PHE A 260 -13.94 3.55 -12.04
N LEU A 261 -14.28 4.55 -12.86
CA LEU A 261 -14.59 5.91 -12.38
C LEU A 261 -15.78 5.89 -11.40
N ARG A 262 -16.83 5.13 -11.72
CA ARG A 262 -17.97 4.99 -10.81
C ARG A 262 -17.55 4.31 -9.50
N ARG A 263 -16.78 3.21 -9.56
CA ARG A 263 -16.29 2.54 -8.34
C ARG A 263 -15.43 3.45 -7.47
N ALA A 264 -14.54 4.23 -8.09
CA ALA A 264 -13.71 5.20 -7.38
C ALA A 264 -14.57 6.29 -6.73
N ALA A 265 -15.54 6.87 -7.45
CA ALA A 265 -16.45 7.87 -6.90
C ALA A 265 -17.25 7.33 -5.69
N ASP A 266 -17.82 6.13 -5.81
CA ASP A 266 -18.58 5.48 -4.74
C ASP A 266 -17.68 5.22 -3.51
N ALA A 267 -16.46 4.71 -3.73
CA ALA A 267 -15.47 4.45 -2.67
C ALA A 267 -15.05 5.71 -1.92
N PHE A 268 -14.77 6.81 -2.64
CA PHE A 268 -14.41 8.08 -2.03
C PHE A 268 -15.55 8.68 -1.22
N GLU A 269 -16.79 8.58 -1.67
CA GLU A 269 -17.96 9.00 -0.90
C GLU A 269 -18.15 8.16 0.37
N ASP A 270 -17.93 6.85 0.31
CA ASP A 270 -17.98 5.98 1.48
C ASP A 270 -16.88 6.30 2.49
N VAL A 271 -15.66 6.58 2.04
CA VAL A 271 -14.56 7.02 2.90
C VAL A 271 -14.83 8.40 3.50
N ALA A 272 -15.30 9.36 2.71
CA ALA A 272 -15.62 10.72 3.17
C ALA A 272 -16.71 10.69 4.24
N ALA A 273 -17.74 9.85 4.06
CA ALA A 273 -18.83 9.68 5.00
C ALA A 273 -18.53 8.75 6.19
N GLY A 274 -17.32 8.19 6.29
CA GLY A 274 -16.94 7.28 7.37
C GLY A 274 -17.65 5.91 7.33
N ARG A 275 -18.17 5.50 6.16
CA ARG A 275 -18.82 4.20 5.94
C ARG A 275 -17.83 3.09 5.57
N ALA A 276 -16.67 3.44 5.02
CA ALA A 276 -15.64 2.47 4.65
C ALA A 276 -14.74 2.13 5.86
N PRO A 277 -14.55 0.85 6.20
CA PRO A 277 -13.63 0.46 7.27
C PRO A 277 -12.20 0.90 6.93
N GLY A 278 -11.47 1.36 7.94
CA GLY A 278 -10.07 1.75 7.82
C GLY A 278 -9.20 0.91 8.75
N ARG A 279 -7.95 0.67 8.35
CA ARG A 279 -6.92 0.13 9.24
C ARG A 279 -5.69 1.01 9.23
N LEU A 280 -4.97 1.06 10.34
CA LEU A 280 -3.66 1.68 10.34
C LEU A 280 -2.70 0.86 9.46
N GLY A 281 -1.96 1.53 8.61
CA GLY A 281 -0.92 0.95 7.77
C GLY A 281 0.12 2.00 7.44
N THR A 282 0.90 1.75 6.40
CA THR A 282 1.84 2.73 5.86
C THR A 282 1.64 2.89 4.36
N ASP A 283 2.01 4.07 3.85
CA ASP A 283 2.22 4.24 2.43
C ASP A 283 3.54 3.60 1.97
N LEU A 284 3.84 3.79 0.68
CA LEU A 284 5.04 3.25 0.05
C LEU A 284 6.35 3.81 0.64
N LEU A 285 6.32 5.06 1.14
CA LEU A 285 7.46 5.68 1.83
C LEU A 285 7.52 5.31 3.32
N ARG A 286 6.76 4.30 3.75
CA ARG A 286 6.65 3.83 5.14
C ARG A 286 6.09 4.88 6.11
N ARG A 287 5.36 5.88 5.60
CA ARG A 287 4.69 6.89 6.45
C ARG A 287 3.36 6.34 6.94
N PRO A 288 3.00 6.55 8.22
CA PRO A 288 1.71 6.08 8.75
C PRO A 288 0.52 6.68 7.99
N ALA A 289 -0.46 5.85 7.65
CA ALA A 289 -1.70 6.27 7.02
C ALA A 289 -2.87 5.39 7.48
N LEU A 290 -4.07 5.99 7.54
CA LEU A 290 -5.32 5.23 7.65
C LEU A 290 -5.69 4.73 6.26
N ARG A 291 -5.65 3.41 6.07
CA ARG A 291 -5.87 2.74 4.79
C ARG A 291 -7.26 2.15 4.70
N HIS A 292 -7.96 2.48 3.62
CA HIS A 292 -9.25 1.90 3.22
C HIS A 292 -9.06 1.07 1.95
N ASP A 293 -9.27 -0.24 2.01
CA ASP A 293 -9.07 -1.12 0.86
C ASP A 293 -10.35 -1.31 0.05
N PHE A 294 -10.16 -1.35 -1.27
CA PHE A 294 -11.15 -1.75 -2.25
C PHE A 294 -10.54 -2.83 -3.16
N ALA A 295 -11.32 -3.38 -4.09
CA ALA A 295 -10.90 -4.52 -4.91
C ALA A 295 -9.63 -4.25 -5.74
N ASP A 296 -9.52 -3.06 -6.34
CA ASP A 296 -8.46 -2.72 -7.30
C ASP A 296 -7.53 -1.58 -6.83
N PHE A 297 -7.83 -0.96 -5.68
CA PHE A 297 -7.15 0.24 -5.20
C PHE A 297 -7.39 0.42 -3.70
N SER A 298 -6.74 1.41 -3.09
CA SER A 298 -6.94 1.78 -1.71
C SER A 298 -6.87 3.30 -1.54
N ILE A 299 -7.51 3.82 -0.51
CA ILE A 299 -7.51 5.25 -0.19
C ILE A 299 -6.74 5.43 1.12
N LEU A 300 -5.67 6.22 1.09
CA LEU A 300 -4.83 6.53 2.24
C LEU A 300 -5.21 7.91 2.78
N ARG A 301 -5.60 8.00 4.05
CA ARG A 301 -5.94 9.24 4.75
C ARG A 301 -4.97 9.50 5.88
N PRO A 302 -4.87 10.76 6.37
CA PRO A 302 -4.08 11.04 7.56
C PRO A 302 -4.56 10.12 8.70
N PRO A 303 -3.65 9.50 9.46
CA PRO A 303 -4.05 8.77 10.65
C PRO A 303 -4.79 9.74 11.59
N ILE A 304 -5.88 9.29 12.22
CA ILE A 304 -6.58 10.11 13.22
C ILE A 304 -5.53 10.49 14.28
N PRO A 305 -5.33 11.78 14.61
CA PRO A 305 -4.44 12.14 15.69
C PRO A 305 -4.97 11.49 16.97
N GLU A 306 -4.11 10.80 17.71
CA GLU A 306 -4.44 10.42 19.09
C GLU A 306 -4.97 11.66 19.82
N PRO A 307 -5.98 11.53 20.70
CA PRO A 307 -6.32 12.61 21.61
C PRO A 307 -5.02 13.02 22.31
N ILE A 308 -4.58 14.26 22.10
CA ILE A 308 -3.49 14.83 22.87
C ILE A 308 -3.97 14.76 24.32
N GLU A 309 -3.38 13.86 25.12
CA GLU A 309 -3.53 13.97 26.57
C GLU A 309 -3.18 15.40 26.93
N PRO A 310 -4.03 16.14 27.67
CA PRO A 310 -3.75 17.52 28.00
C PRO A 310 -2.39 17.55 28.70
N SER A 311 -1.38 18.09 28.01
CA SER A 311 -0.05 18.25 28.56
C SER A 311 -0.19 18.97 29.88
N ALA A 312 0.35 18.37 30.95
CA ALA A 312 0.40 19.01 32.26
C ALA A 312 0.86 20.46 32.09
N PRO A 313 0.19 21.44 32.72
CA PRO A 313 0.47 22.85 32.49
C PRO A 313 1.96 23.12 32.74
N ALA A 314 2.61 23.70 31.73
CA ALA A 314 4.00 24.13 31.84
C ALA A 314 4.14 25.08 33.02
N ALA A 315 5.16 24.84 33.85
CA ALA A 315 5.50 25.70 34.96
C ALA A 315 5.67 27.16 34.46
N PRO A 316 5.15 28.16 35.19
CA PRO A 316 5.15 29.54 34.72
C PRO A 316 6.57 30.07 34.57
N THR A 317 6.96 30.37 33.33
CA THR A 317 8.15 31.18 33.03
C THR A 317 7.88 32.64 33.39
N ALA A 318 8.85 33.26 34.07
CA ALA A 318 8.78 34.63 34.58
C ALA A 318 8.44 35.67 33.50
N PRO A 319 7.68 36.74 33.83
CA PRO A 319 7.20 37.69 32.84
C PRO A 319 8.31 38.66 32.42
N SER A 320 8.51 38.79 31.11
CA SER A 320 9.20 39.92 30.48
C SER A 320 8.21 41.07 30.30
N ALA A 321 8.65 42.28 30.63
CA ALA A 321 7.82 43.47 30.78
C ALA A 321 7.27 44.01 29.44
N ALA A 322 5.97 44.33 29.44
CA ALA A 322 5.32 45.22 28.49
C ALA A 322 4.26 46.06 29.24
N PRO A 323 3.91 47.26 28.73
CA PRO A 323 3.56 48.41 29.56
C PRO A 323 2.09 48.48 30.00
N VAL A 324 1.91 49.24 31.09
CA VAL A 324 0.66 49.55 31.81
C VAL A 324 -0.28 50.42 30.99
N VAL A 325 -1.56 50.02 30.90
CA VAL A 325 -2.72 50.89 30.57
C VAL A 325 -3.95 50.42 31.39
N PRO A 326 -4.81 51.32 31.92
CA PRO A 326 -5.51 51.10 33.18
C PRO A 326 -6.88 50.41 33.09
N SER A 327 -7.28 49.91 34.26
CA SER A 327 -8.46 49.13 34.66
C SER A 327 -9.83 49.80 34.45
N ALA A 328 -10.84 48.96 34.17
CA ALA A 328 -12.28 49.23 34.32
C ALA A 328 -12.98 48.02 35.00
N PRO A 329 -14.16 48.21 35.63
CA PRO A 329 -14.48 47.59 36.93
C PRO A 329 -15.21 46.24 36.88
N ALA A 330 -15.22 45.61 38.05
CA ALA A 330 -15.75 44.29 38.37
C ALA A 330 -17.27 44.13 38.13
N VAL A 331 -17.65 42.93 37.69
CA VAL A 331 -19.04 42.43 37.69
C VAL A 331 -19.15 41.30 38.71
N PRO A 332 -20.19 41.29 39.57
CA PRO A 332 -20.26 40.42 40.74
C PRO A 332 -20.64 38.98 40.42
N SER A 333 -20.12 38.08 41.25
CA SER A 333 -20.41 36.64 41.31
C SER A 333 -21.71 36.34 42.05
N ALA A 334 -22.43 35.30 41.60
CA ALA A 334 -23.31 34.44 42.39
C ALA A 334 -23.90 33.32 41.48
N PRO A 335 -24.46 32.23 42.02
CA PRO A 335 -23.96 31.38 43.10
C PRO A 335 -23.89 29.90 42.68
N ALA A 336 -23.21 29.09 43.50
CA ALA A 336 -23.16 27.63 43.38
C ALA A 336 -24.47 26.97 43.84
N VAL A 337 -24.86 25.87 43.19
CA VAL A 337 -25.75 24.84 43.76
C VAL A 337 -25.22 23.44 43.38
N PRO A 338 -25.19 22.48 44.32
CA PRO A 338 -24.48 21.21 44.20
C PRO A 338 -25.39 20.04 43.80
N THR A 339 -24.81 18.93 43.33
CA THR A 339 -24.88 17.53 43.81
C THR A 339 -24.54 16.58 42.66
N ALA A 340 -23.40 15.88 42.75
CA ALA A 340 -23.29 14.51 43.25
C ALA A 340 -23.83 13.46 42.27
N PHE A 341 -22.93 12.82 41.54
CA PHE A 341 -23.03 11.39 41.28
C PHE A 341 -21.70 10.74 41.68
N VAL A 342 -21.82 9.82 42.62
CA VAL A 342 -20.76 8.97 43.15
C VAL A 342 -20.62 7.77 42.21
N VAL A 343 -19.40 7.46 41.78
CA VAL A 343 -19.04 6.12 41.26
C VAL A 343 -17.95 5.58 42.20
N PRO A 344 -18.05 4.33 42.69
CA PRO A 344 -17.18 3.85 43.74
C PRO A 344 -15.78 3.55 43.22
N THR A 345 -14.82 3.96 44.04
CA THR A 345 -13.41 3.58 44.00
C THR A 345 -13.24 2.10 44.37
N ALA A 346 -12.16 1.54 43.82
CA ALA A 346 -11.36 0.40 44.26
C ALA A 346 -11.63 -0.94 43.55
N PHE A 347 -10.72 -1.26 42.63
CA PHE A 347 -9.95 -2.50 42.79
C PHE A 347 -8.45 -2.17 42.78
N VAL A 348 -7.82 -2.60 43.86
CA VAL A 348 -6.39 -2.51 44.16
C VAL A 348 -5.65 -3.51 43.27
N VAL A 349 -4.60 -3.05 42.59
CA VAL A 349 -3.60 -3.93 41.98
C VAL A 349 -2.60 -4.31 43.08
N PRO A 350 -2.42 -5.60 43.43
CA PRO A 350 -1.33 -6.00 44.30
C PRO A 350 -0.04 -6.05 43.47
N THR A 351 0.90 -5.21 43.86
CA THR A 351 2.32 -5.35 43.52
C THR A 351 2.94 -6.53 44.26
N ALA A 352 3.89 -7.16 43.57
CA ALA A 352 4.89 -8.12 44.02
C ALA A 352 4.50 -9.61 44.08
N PHE A 353 4.91 -10.35 43.04
CA PHE A 353 5.75 -11.52 43.26
C PHE A 353 7.03 -11.38 42.45
N ALA A 354 8.14 -11.19 43.17
CA ALA A 354 9.48 -11.38 42.65
C ALA A 354 9.72 -12.89 42.57
N GLY A 355 9.83 -13.39 41.35
CA GLY A 355 10.30 -14.73 41.01
C GLY A 355 10.95 -14.61 39.64
N SER A 356 12.26 -14.37 39.62
CA SER A 356 13.05 -14.35 38.41
C SER A 356 13.17 -15.76 37.86
N GLU A 357 12.21 -16.17 37.05
CA GLU A 357 12.46 -17.17 36.02
C GLU A 357 12.61 -16.43 34.71
N SER A 358 13.76 -16.64 34.07
CA SER A 358 14.09 -16.15 32.75
C SER A 358 12.97 -16.56 31.78
N LEU A 359 12.06 -15.64 31.44
CA LEU A 359 11.17 -15.82 30.30
C LEU A 359 12.09 -15.90 29.07
N ALA A 360 12.30 -17.13 28.59
CA ALA A 360 12.98 -17.38 27.34
C ALA A 360 12.37 -16.47 26.28
N ALA A 361 13.22 -15.88 25.42
CA ALA A 361 12.76 -15.09 24.29
C ALA A 361 11.66 -15.87 23.54
N PRO A 362 10.56 -15.22 23.14
CA PRO A 362 9.51 -15.90 22.42
C PRO A 362 10.12 -16.56 21.19
N ASP A 363 9.77 -17.83 20.97
CA ASP A 363 10.18 -18.59 19.79
C ASP A 363 9.96 -17.71 18.55
N PRO A 364 10.98 -17.47 17.69
CA PRO A 364 10.83 -16.62 16.51
C PRO A 364 9.66 -17.04 15.62
N ALA A 365 9.24 -18.31 15.67
CA ALA A 365 8.03 -18.79 14.98
C ALA A 365 6.72 -18.14 15.49
N LEU A 366 6.68 -17.62 16.72
CA LEU A 366 5.50 -16.99 17.33
C LEU A 366 5.46 -15.47 17.16
N ALA A 367 6.50 -14.86 16.59
CA ALA A 367 6.60 -13.41 16.43
C ALA A 367 5.43 -12.84 15.62
N ASP A 368 5.04 -13.51 14.53
CA ASP A 368 3.93 -13.09 13.67
C ASP A 368 2.58 -13.13 14.41
N LEU A 369 2.34 -14.14 15.24
CA LEU A 369 1.13 -14.21 16.07
C LEU A 369 1.08 -13.08 17.10
N ALA A 370 2.21 -12.78 17.74
CA ALA A 370 2.28 -11.75 18.78
C ALA A 370 2.05 -10.34 18.22
N VAL A 371 2.52 -10.08 16.98
CA VAL A 371 2.21 -8.84 16.25
C VAL A 371 0.73 -8.75 15.89
N LEU A 372 0.07 -9.87 15.59
CA LEU A 372 -1.35 -9.89 15.24
C LEU A 372 -2.25 -9.70 16.47
N ASP A 373 -2.01 -10.44 17.55
CA ASP A 373 -2.70 -10.31 18.84
C ASP A 373 -1.88 -11.06 19.93
N PRO A 374 -1.33 -10.37 20.94
CA PRO A 374 -0.59 -11.00 22.02
C PRO A 374 -1.38 -12.07 22.78
N ALA A 375 -2.70 -11.91 22.90
CA ALA A 375 -3.56 -12.89 23.56
C ALA A 375 -3.73 -14.18 22.72
N LEU A 376 -3.71 -14.06 21.39
CA LEU A 376 -3.70 -15.22 20.48
C LEU A 376 -2.36 -15.96 20.56
N ALA A 377 -1.24 -15.24 20.55
CA ALA A 377 0.08 -15.85 20.71
C ALA A 377 0.19 -16.61 22.04
N ALA A 378 -0.33 -16.03 23.13
CA ALA A 378 -0.40 -16.69 24.43
C ALA A 378 -1.32 -17.93 24.40
N ALA A 379 -2.47 -17.88 23.70
CA ALA A 379 -3.36 -19.02 23.56
C ALA A 379 -2.72 -20.17 22.75
N PHE A 380 -2.03 -19.84 21.66
CA PHE A 380 -1.28 -20.82 20.87
C PHE A 380 -0.15 -21.47 21.68
N ALA A 381 0.63 -20.67 22.42
CA ALA A 381 1.70 -21.18 23.28
C ALA A 381 1.18 -22.10 24.41
N ARG A 382 0.00 -21.78 24.99
CA ARG A 382 -0.68 -22.67 25.94
C ARG A 382 -1.10 -23.98 25.30
N TYR A 383 -1.67 -23.94 24.10
CA TYR A 383 -2.03 -25.14 23.35
C TYR A 383 -0.80 -26.04 23.09
N GLU A 384 0.31 -25.47 22.61
CA GLU A 384 1.55 -26.23 22.35
C GLU A 384 2.12 -26.82 23.64
N SER A 385 2.16 -26.05 24.73
CA SER A 385 2.61 -26.53 26.04
C SER A 385 1.75 -27.69 26.55
N ALA A 386 0.42 -27.56 26.48
CA ALA A 386 -0.50 -28.61 26.89
C ALA A 386 -0.39 -29.87 26.01
N LEU A 387 -0.11 -29.69 24.72
CA LEU A 387 0.17 -30.79 23.81
C LEU A 387 1.49 -31.48 24.17
N MET A 388 2.56 -30.74 24.50
CA MET A 388 3.85 -31.36 24.83
C MET A 388 3.87 -32.04 26.20
N ALA A 389 3.04 -31.57 27.13
CA ALA A 389 2.89 -32.14 28.48
C ALA A 389 1.89 -33.29 28.56
N ASP A 390 1.26 -33.69 27.45
CA ASP A 390 0.09 -34.60 27.42
C ASP A 390 -1.05 -34.15 28.36
N ASP A 391 -1.21 -32.85 28.56
CA ASP A 391 -2.26 -32.26 29.38
C ASP A 391 -3.58 -32.22 28.60
N VAL A 392 -4.38 -33.27 28.79
CA VAL A 392 -5.69 -33.40 28.15
C VAL A 392 -6.64 -32.28 28.56
N ALA A 393 -6.54 -31.75 29.79
CA ALA A 393 -7.41 -30.69 30.27
C ALA A 393 -7.09 -29.36 29.58
N GLY A 394 -5.81 -28.96 29.53
CA GLY A 394 -5.36 -27.76 28.81
C GLY A 394 -5.58 -27.85 27.30
N GLN A 395 -5.40 -29.04 26.70
CA GLN A 395 -5.75 -29.27 25.30
C GLN A 395 -7.24 -29.07 25.05
N ARG A 396 -8.12 -29.59 25.92
CA ARG A 396 -9.57 -29.39 25.81
C ARG A 396 -9.94 -27.92 25.94
N GLU A 397 -9.35 -27.22 26.90
CA GLU A 397 -9.60 -25.81 27.10
C GLU A 397 -9.23 -24.99 25.86
N SER A 398 -8.22 -25.41 25.10
CA SER A 398 -7.79 -24.69 23.90
C SER A 398 -8.80 -24.71 22.75
N PHE A 399 -9.83 -25.57 22.80
CA PHE A 399 -10.89 -25.64 21.79
C PHE A 399 -12.16 -24.90 22.23
N SER A 400 -12.92 -24.38 21.27
CA SER A 400 -14.17 -23.67 21.54
C SER A 400 -15.22 -24.60 22.14
N SER A 401 -16.08 -24.02 22.98
CA SER A 401 -17.22 -24.72 23.58
C SER A 401 -18.43 -24.88 22.63
N HIS A 402 -18.41 -24.21 21.47
CA HIS A 402 -19.50 -24.27 20.50
C HIS A 402 -19.70 -25.68 19.91
N ALA A 403 -20.96 -26.04 19.66
CA ALA A 403 -21.35 -27.35 19.12
C ALA A 403 -20.75 -27.66 17.74
N GLY A 404 -20.39 -26.62 16.97
CA GLY A 404 -19.80 -26.73 15.63
C GLY A 404 -18.27 -26.91 15.61
N VAL A 405 -17.59 -26.94 16.76
CA VAL A 405 -16.13 -27.14 16.79
C VAL A 405 -15.77 -28.48 16.12
N VAL A 406 -14.77 -28.47 15.24
CA VAL A 406 -14.41 -29.66 14.46
C VAL A 406 -12.92 -29.91 14.45
N ARG A 407 -12.54 -31.19 14.54
CA ARG A 407 -11.17 -31.65 14.28
C ARG A 407 -11.20 -32.75 13.23
N VAL A 408 -10.42 -32.60 12.17
CA VAL A 408 -10.21 -33.64 11.15
C VAL A 408 -8.92 -34.40 11.46
N ASP A 409 -9.04 -35.71 11.54
CA ASP A 409 -7.96 -36.68 11.70
C ASP A 409 -8.07 -37.72 10.56
N PRO A 410 -7.09 -38.62 10.34
CA PRO A 410 -7.14 -39.59 9.24
C PRO A 410 -8.36 -40.52 9.27
N ASP A 411 -8.95 -40.76 10.45
CA ASP A 411 -10.14 -41.60 10.61
C ASP A 411 -11.46 -40.86 10.38
N GLY A 412 -11.40 -39.57 10.04
CA GLY A 412 -12.56 -38.72 9.75
C GLY A 412 -12.73 -37.54 10.74
N PRO A 413 -13.80 -36.75 10.57
CA PRO A 413 -14.07 -35.59 11.40
C PRO A 413 -14.63 -35.97 12.78
N VAL A 414 -14.09 -35.35 13.82
CA VAL A 414 -14.60 -35.34 15.18
C VAL A 414 -15.28 -34.01 15.41
N VAL A 415 -16.58 -34.01 15.68
CA VAL A 415 -17.41 -32.79 15.77
C VAL A 415 -18.00 -32.65 17.17
N GLY A 416 -17.85 -31.47 17.74
CA GLY A 416 -18.40 -31.10 19.05
C GLY A 416 -17.46 -31.36 20.22
N PRO A 417 -17.59 -30.59 21.31
CA PRO A 417 -16.63 -30.57 22.42
C PRO A 417 -16.57 -31.90 23.19
N GLN A 418 -17.69 -32.63 23.31
CA GLN A 418 -17.72 -33.93 23.97
C GLN A 418 -16.97 -35.00 23.16
N ALA A 419 -17.15 -35.02 21.84
CA ALA A 419 -16.47 -35.96 20.95
C ALA A 419 -14.97 -35.68 20.90
N LEU A 420 -14.56 -34.41 20.86
CA LEU A 420 -13.14 -34.03 20.96
C LEU A 420 -12.51 -34.47 22.28
N ALA A 421 -13.22 -34.30 23.41
CA ALA A 421 -12.74 -34.74 24.71
C ALA A 421 -12.56 -36.27 24.77
N ALA A 422 -13.54 -37.04 24.30
CA ALA A 422 -13.46 -38.49 24.22
C ALA A 422 -12.33 -38.95 23.28
N PHE A 423 -12.17 -38.29 22.14
CA PHE A 423 -11.10 -38.55 21.18
C PHE A 423 -9.71 -38.35 21.80
N ARG A 424 -9.51 -37.27 22.57
CA ARG A 424 -8.24 -37.00 23.25
C ARG A 424 -7.96 -37.96 24.40
N ALA A 425 -8.98 -38.31 25.18
CA ALA A 425 -8.83 -39.32 26.24
C ALA A 425 -8.43 -40.70 25.68
N ALA A 426 -8.86 -41.02 24.45
CA ALA A 426 -8.56 -42.30 23.81
C ALA A 426 -7.24 -42.32 23.01
N ARG A 427 -6.60 -41.16 22.76
CA ARG A 427 -5.37 -41.04 21.96
C ARG A 427 -4.35 -40.15 22.67
N PRO A 428 -3.33 -40.73 23.32
CA PRO A 428 -2.25 -39.95 23.92
C PRO A 428 -1.50 -39.14 22.86
N THR A 429 -0.81 -38.10 23.30
CA THR A 429 -0.15 -37.16 22.40
C THR A 429 0.82 -37.84 21.42
N PRO A 430 0.93 -37.30 20.19
CA PRO A 430 1.97 -37.73 19.27
C PRO A 430 3.30 -37.40 19.94
N GLY A 431 4.12 -38.42 20.23
CA GLY A 431 5.41 -38.27 20.91
C GLY A 431 6.30 -37.14 20.37
N PRO A 432 7.39 -36.79 21.09
CA PRO A 432 8.00 -35.46 21.14
C PRO A 432 8.12 -34.78 19.77
N ARG A 433 7.75 -33.50 19.72
CA ARG A 433 7.87 -32.68 18.51
C ARG A 433 8.44 -31.32 18.83
N ARG A 434 8.94 -30.65 17.78
CA ARG A 434 9.36 -29.25 17.82
C ARG A 434 8.67 -28.48 16.72
N LEU A 435 8.11 -27.32 17.05
CA LEU A 435 7.60 -26.38 16.07
C LEU A 435 8.77 -25.89 15.20
N ARG A 436 8.65 -26.02 13.89
CA ARG A 436 9.68 -25.61 12.93
C ARG A 436 9.29 -24.33 12.22
N ASP A 437 8.09 -24.32 11.66
CA ASP A 437 7.56 -23.19 10.89
C ASP A 437 6.11 -22.94 11.30
N LEU A 438 5.71 -21.67 11.33
CA LEU A 438 4.33 -21.24 11.59
C LEU A 438 3.92 -20.19 10.56
N HIS A 439 2.92 -20.51 9.75
CA HIS A 439 2.29 -19.55 8.84
C HIS A 439 0.96 -19.09 9.42
N VAL A 440 0.71 -17.78 9.36
CA VAL A 440 -0.52 -17.17 9.89
C VAL A 440 -1.26 -16.45 8.78
N VAL A 441 -2.54 -16.75 8.62
CA VAL A 441 -3.43 -16.14 7.63
C VAL A 441 -4.62 -15.53 8.36
N ARG A 442 -4.83 -14.22 8.21
CA ARG A 442 -6.11 -13.60 8.60
C ARG A 442 -7.14 -13.90 7.50
N SER A 443 -8.17 -14.65 7.86
CA SER A 443 -9.32 -14.89 6.98
C SER A 443 -10.25 -13.67 7.03
N PRO A 444 -11.08 -13.40 5.99
CA PRO A 444 -12.18 -12.45 6.11
C PRO A 444 -13.05 -12.77 7.35
N GLY A 445 -13.27 -11.78 8.23
CA GLY A 445 -13.94 -11.94 9.53
C GLY A 445 -12.96 -11.89 10.73
N GLU A 446 -13.41 -12.31 11.92
CA GLU A 446 -12.60 -12.29 13.16
C GLU A 446 -11.79 -13.59 13.40
N THR A 447 -11.61 -14.41 12.37
CA THR A 447 -10.92 -15.71 12.49
C THR A 447 -9.48 -15.65 11.99
N VAL A 448 -8.58 -16.38 12.65
CA VAL A 448 -7.17 -16.51 12.26
C VAL A 448 -6.86 -17.96 11.95
N VAL A 449 -6.22 -18.23 10.82
CA VAL A 449 -5.76 -19.57 10.43
C VAL A 449 -4.28 -19.67 10.72
N THR A 450 -3.86 -20.70 11.45
CA THR A 450 -2.47 -21.07 11.64
C THR A 450 -2.16 -22.37 10.92
N VAL A 451 -1.03 -22.44 10.22
CA VAL A 451 -0.49 -23.67 9.63
C VAL A 451 0.89 -23.89 10.22
N SER A 452 1.02 -24.87 11.11
CA SER A 452 2.28 -25.24 11.74
C SER A 452 2.90 -26.46 11.07
N THR A 453 4.19 -26.36 10.76
CA THR A 453 5.04 -27.51 10.39
C THR A 453 5.86 -27.90 11.61
N ASN A 454 5.81 -29.18 11.96
CA ASN A 454 6.42 -29.71 13.18
C ASN A 454 7.35 -30.87 12.85
N GLU A 455 8.56 -30.80 13.40
CA GLU A 455 9.54 -31.89 13.37
C GLU A 455 9.19 -32.91 14.45
N ARG A 456 9.00 -34.17 14.07
CA ARG A 456 8.82 -35.28 15.00
C ARG A 456 10.18 -35.79 15.42
N LEU A 457 10.37 -35.99 16.72
CA LEU A 457 11.63 -36.39 17.31
C LEU A 457 11.60 -37.87 17.68
N GLY A 458 12.66 -38.58 17.33
CA GLY A 458 12.92 -39.95 17.77
C GLY A 458 13.46 -40.00 19.21
N PRO A 459 13.72 -41.21 19.74
CA PRO A 459 14.18 -41.41 21.11
C PRO A 459 15.50 -40.69 21.46
N GLU A 460 16.33 -40.40 20.45
CA GLU A 460 17.63 -39.73 20.60
C GLU A 460 17.57 -38.25 20.20
N GLY A 461 16.37 -37.69 20.00
CA GLY A 461 16.16 -36.29 19.60
C GLY A 461 16.40 -36.02 18.09
N GLN A 462 16.63 -37.07 17.29
CA GLN A 462 16.76 -36.97 15.85
C GLN A 462 15.41 -36.70 15.16
N VAL A 463 15.38 -35.93 14.07
CA VAL A 463 14.15 -35.69 13.31
C VAL A 463 13.78 -36.94 12.51
N ILE A 464 12.64 -37.55 12.81
CA ILE A 464 12.15 -38.79 12.17
C ILE A 464 11.06 -38.54 11.13
N GLY A 465 10.55 -37.31 11.03
CA GLY A 465 9.56 -36.93 10.03
C GLY A 465 8.96 -35.55 10.28
N LEU A 466 8.15 -35.10 9.33
CA LEU A 466 7.40 -33.85 9.44
C LEU A 466 5.91 -34.13 9.56
N SER A 467 5.24 -33.29 10.34
CA SER A 467 3.77 -33.25 10.43
C SER A 467 3.28 -31.82 10.27
N THR A 468 2.13 -31.66 9.64
CA THR A 468 1.50 -30.35 9.46
C THR A 468 0.19 -30.31 10.23
N GLN A 469 -0.05 -29.21 10.91
CA GLN A 469 -1.30 -28.95 11.61
C GLN A 469 -1.85 -27.60 11.16
N THR A 470 -3.11 -27.60 10.75
CA THR A 470 -3.88 -26.38 10.48
C THR A 470 -4.87 -26.16 11.62
N GLN A 471 -4.95 -24.95 12.15
CA GLN A 471 -5.97 -24.54 13.13
C GLN A 471 -6.65 -23.26 12.66
N VAL A 472 -7.95 -23.16 12.90
CA VAL A 472 -8.72 -21.92 12.76
C VAL A 472 -9.09 -21.48 14.17
N TRP A 473 -8.72 -20.26 14.50
CA TRP A 473 -8.90 -19.60 15.78
C TRP A 473 -9.98 -18.54 15.66
N ALA A 474 -10.82 -18.43 16.68
CA ALA A 474 -11.80 -17.35 16.84
C ALA A 474 -11.89 -16.96 18.32
N ARG A 475 -12.48 -15.81 18.61
CA ARG A 475 -12.87 -15.47 19.99
C ARG A 475 -14.16 -16.22 20.32
N ASP A 476 -14.18 -16.90 21.47
CA ASP A 476 -15.39 -17.49 22.05
C ASP A 476 -16.21 -16.38 22.76
N ASP A 477 -17.37 -16.72 23.31
CA ASP A 477 -18.29 -15.76 23.96
C ASP A 477 -17.65 -14.98 25.12
N ASP A 478 -16.63 -15.57 25.78
CA ASP A 478 -15.86 -14.95 26.86
C ASP A 478 -14.72 -14.02 26.36
N GLY A 479 -14.59 -13.86 25.04
CA GLY A 479 -13.56 -13.07 24.39
C GLY A 479 -12.20 -13.77 24.25
N SER A 480 -12.05 -15.01 24.75
CA SER A 480 -10.80 -15.77 24.69
C SER A 480 -10.59 -16.40 23.31
N TRP A 481 -9.35 -16.42 22.83
CA TRP A 481 -8.99 -17.15 21.63
C TRP A 481 -9.07 -18.66 21.85
N ARG A 482 -9.90 -19.33 21.05
CA ARG A 482 -10.09 -20.78 21.05
C ARG A 482 -10.03 -21.33 19.63
N VAL A 483 -9.62 -22.59 19.49
CA VAL A 483 -9.63 -23.32 18.22
C VAL A 483 -11.06 -23.73 17.89
N ILE A 484 -11.59 -23.28 16.75
CA ILE A 484 -12.91 -23.65 16.24
C ILE A 484 -12.86 -24.75 15.17
N ALA A 485 -11.74 -24.86 14.45
CA ALA A 485 -11.50 -25.96 13.53
C ALA A 485 -10.02 -26.37 13.56
N ALA A 486 -9.71 -27.66 13.42
CA ALA A 486 -8.34 -28.13 13.28
C ALA A 486 -8.24 -29.31 12.29
N CYS A 487 -7.13 -29.41 11.57
CA CYS A 487 -6.81 -30.55 10.72
C CYS A 487 -5.35 -30.94 10.97
N VAL A 488 -5.06 -32.24 11.06
CA VAL A 488 -3.70 -32.75 11.15
C VAL A 488 -3.42 -33.68 10.00
N SER A 489 -2.38 -33.36 9.23
CA SER A 489 -1.88 -34.21 8.17
C SER A 489 -0.90 -35.26 8.74
N PRO A 490 -1.02 -36.54 8.36
CA PRO A 490 -0.14 -37.59 8.85
C PRO A 490 1.31 -37.38 8.39
N MET A 491 2.22 -38.08 9.09
CA MET A 491 3.67 -37.97 8.92
C MET A 491 4.09 -38.25 7.46
N ARG A 492 4.90 -37.36 6.89
CA ARG A 492 5.75 -37.71 5.74
C ARG A 492 7.12 -38.11 6.29
N THR A 493 7.52 -39.37 6.07
CA THR A 493 8.89 -39.82 6.35
C THR A 493 9.84 -38.97 5.53
N ALA A 494 10.90 -38.44 6.17
CA ALA A 494 11.94 -37.72 5.43
C ALA A 494 12.52 -38.64 4.33
N PRO A 495 12.80 -38.13 3.12
CA PRO A 495 13.53 -38.92 2.14
C PRO A 495 14.89 -39.29 2.73
N THR A 496 15.26 -40.57 2.64
CA THR A 496 16.64 -40.99 2.92
C THR A 496 17.57 -40.19 2.01
N PRO A 497 18.69 -39.63 2.50
CA PRO A 497 19.64 -38.96 1.63
C PRO A 497 20.16 -39.99 0.62
N THR A 498 19.75 -39.87 -0.63
CA THR A 498 20.39 -40.60 -1.73
C THR A 498 21.81 -40.03 -1.90
N ASP A 499 22.75 -40.96 -2.03
CA ASP A 499 24.20 -40.79 -2.26
C ASP A 499 24.56 -39.54 -3.10
N PRO A 500 25.71 -38.89 -2.81
CA PRO A 500 26.18 -37.78 -3.62
C PRO A 500 26.50 -38.25 -5.03
N ALA A 501 26.16 -37.40 -6.00
CA ALA A 501 26.55 -37.56 -7.39
C ALA A 501 28.05 -37.86 -7.53
N VAL A 502 28.38 -38.94 -8.23
CA VAL A 502 29.69 -39.14 -8.85
C VAL A 502 29.48 -39.55 -10.31
N GLY A 503 29.79 -38.61 -11.21
CA GLY A 503 30.42 -38.85 -12.51
C GLY A 503 29.59 -39.46 -13.64
N GLY A 504 29.38 -38.66 -14.70
CA GLY A 504 28.90 -39.11 -16.01
C GLY A 504 28.59 -37.93 -16.93
#